data_AF-Q5DI16-F1
#
_entry.id   AF-Q5DI16-F1
#
_cell.length_a   1.000
_cell.length_b   1.000
_cell.length_c   1.000
_cell.angle_alpha   90.00
_cell.angle_beta   90.00
_cell.angle_gamma   90.00
#
_symmetry.space_group_name_H-M   'P 1'
#
loop_
_entity.id
_entity.type
_entity.pdbx_description
1 polymer ?
#
loop_
_entity_poly.entity_id
_entity_poly.type
_entity_poly.pdbx_seq_one_letter_code
_entity_poly.pdbx_strand_id
1 'polypeptide(L)'
;MSFRHMWIHKRTEDFLYVMGFLAKLFLLYCSLLGFWGTLAYFFTIRVIESHWFTWVSQSNHLSMPVDYDRAEPWFRLQLNGTCNVENSLFNDWFTGHLNFQIEHHLFPTMPRHNYYLARPYVKALCEKYNLPYRVKPIGIAFCDVVRILKSSAELWQKVKSENKKCMKKFLDK
;
A
#
# COMPACT_ATOMS: atom_id res chain seq x y z
N MET A 1 -16.66 -4.07 -2.05
CA MET A 1 -17.75 -4.63 -2.88
C MET A 1 -19.05 -3.92 -2.51
N SER A 2 -19.87 -3.53 -3.49
CA SER A 2 -21.17 -2.87 -3.22
C SER A 2 -22.31 -3.89 -3.10
N PHE A 3 -23.39 -3.54 -2.40
CA PHE A 3 -24.62 -4.35 -2.34
C PHE A 3 -25.17 -4.69 -3.72
N ARG A 4 -25.08 -3.74 -4.66
CA ARG A 4 -25.44 -3.94 -6.07
C ARG A 4 -24.66 -5.09 -6.71
N HIS A 5 -23.35 -5.17 -6.46
CA HIS A 5 -22.54 -6.27 -6.99
C HIS A 5 -22.99 -7.62 -6.40
N MET A 6 -23.20 -7.70 -5.08
CA MET A 6 -23.64 -8.95 -4.43
C MET A 6 -24.98 -9.43 -4.98
N TRP A 7 -25.91 -8.49 -5.22
CA TRP A 7 -27.22 -8.79 -5.82
C TRP A 7 -27.11 -9.29 -7.27
N ILE A 8 -26.39 -8.56 -8.13
CA ILE A 8 -26.23 -8.91 -9.55
C ILE A 8 -25.56 -10.28 -9.72
N HIS A 9 -24.53 -10.56 -8.92
CA HIS A 9 -23.77 -11.80 -8.99
C HIS A 9 -24.31 -12.92 -8.09
N LYS A 10 -25.53 -12.75 -7.53
CA LYS A 10 -26.21 -13.72 -6.65
C LYS A 10 -25.31 -14.25 -5.52
N ARG A 11 -24.48 -13.39 -4.94
CA ARG A 11 -23.61 -13.73 -3.81
C ARG A 11 -24.38 -13.64 -2.50
N THR A 12 -25.33 -14.56 -2.34
CA THR A 12 -26.22 -14.61 -1.16
C THR A 12 -25.44 -14.84 0.13
N GLU A 13 -24.40 -15.67 0.11
CA GLU A 13 -23.54 -15.91 1.27
C GLU A 13 -22.84 -14.63 1.74
N ASP A 14 -22.14 -13.94 0.84
CA ASP A 14 -21.49 -12.65 1.13
C ASP A 14 -22.50 -11.64 1.70
N PHE A 15 -23.70 -11.59 1.12
CA PHE A 15 -24.77 -10.73 1.59
C PHE A 15 -25.22 -11.07 3.02
N LEU A 16 -25.44 -12.36 3.31
CA LEU A 16 -25.82 -12.82 4.64
C LEU A 16 -24.73 -12.53 5.68
N TYR A 17 -23.45 -12.70 5.34
CA TYR A 17 -22.35 -12.34 6.23
C TYR A 17 -22.31 -10.85 6.53
N VAL A 18 -22.46 -9.99 5.52
CA VAL A 18 -22.49 -8.53 5.72
C VAL A 18 -23.69 -8.11 6.55
N MET A 19 -24.88 -8.62 6.26
CA MET A 19 -26.10 -8.31 7.03
C MET A 19 -26.00 -8.83 8.45
N GLY A 20 -25.48 -10.03 8.66
CA GLY A 20 -25.24 -10.60 9.99
C GLY A 20 -24.24 -9.79 10.81
N PHE A 21 -23.15 -9.32 10.19
CA PHE A 21 -22.20 -8.42 10.83
C PHE A 21 -22.85 -7.10 11.24
N LEU A 22 -23.60 -6.46 10.35
CA LEU A 22 -24.30 -5.20 10.65
C LEU A 22 -25.36 -5.39 11.74
N ALA A 23 -26.16 -6.45 11.68
CA ALA A 23 -27.14 -6.78 12.70
C ALA A 23 -26.48 -7.00 14.06
N LYS A 24 -25.40 -7.79 14.13
CA LYS A 24 -24.63 -8.01 15.36
C LYS A 24 -24.09 -6.69 15.93
N LEU A 25 -23.55 -5.81 15.08
CA LEU A 25 -23.06 -4.50 15.50
C LEU A 25 -24.18 -3.67 16.12
N PHE A 26 -25.34 -3.58 15.46
CA PHE A 26 -26.47 -2.82 16.00
C PHE A 26 -27.05 -3.45 17.27
N LEU A 27 -27.16 -4.77 17.35
CA LEU A 27 -27.64 -5.44 18.56
C LEU A 27 -26.73 -5.20 19.77
N LEU A 28 -25.41 -5.18 19.56
CA LEU A 28 -24.44 -4.99 20.64
C LEU A 28 -24.35 -3.53 21.13
N TYR A 29 -24.42 -2.57 20.22
CA TYR A 29 -24.10 -1.17 20.54
C TYR A 29 -25.32 -0.24 20.60
N CYS A 30 -26.47 -0.61 20.03
CA CYS A 30 -27.64 0.28 20.01
C CYS A 30 -28.23 0.46 21.41
N SER A 31 -28.18 -0.54 22.28
CA SER A 31 -28.62 -0.40 23.69
C SER A 31 -27.73 0.56 24.49
N LEU A 32 -26.45 0.67 24.13
CA LEU A 32 -25.46 1.49 24.83
C LEU A 32 -25.39 2.92 24.26
N LEU A 33 -25.42 3.06 22.94
CA LEU A 33 -25.14 4.32 22.21
C LEU A 33 -26.37 4.88 21.49
N GLY A 34 -27.48 4.16 21.46
CA GLY A 34 -28.62 4.44 20.59
C GLY A 34 -28.32 4.15 19.12
N PHE A 35 -29.34 4.28 18.27
CA PHE A 35 -29.21 4.03 16.83
C PHE A 35 -28.18 4.97 16.18
N TRP A 36 -28.32 6.28 16.42
CA TRP A 36 -27.44 7.29 15.85
C TRP A 36 -26.01 7.22 16.40
N GLY A 37 -25.84 6.92 17.69
CA GLY A 37 -24.51 6.74 18.28
C GLY A 37 -23.81 5.49 17.74
N THR A 38 -24.54 4.40 17.51
CA THR A 38 -23.99 3.19 16.86
C THR A 38 -23.57 3.45 15.42
N LEU A 39 -24.38 4.22 14.67
CA LEU A 39 -24.04 4.61 13.31
C LEU A 39 -22.80 5.49 13.27
N ALA A 40 -22.71 6.49 14.15
CA ALA A 40 -21.54 7.35 14.28
C ALA A 40 -20.29 6.53 14.64
N TYR A 41 -20.40 5.63 15.63
CA TYR A 41 -19.33 4.72 16.02
C TYR A 41 -18.83 3.89 14.83
N PHE A 42 -19.73 3.27 14.07
CA PHE A 42 -19.38 2.51 12.88
C PHE A 42 -18.56 3.36 11.90
N PHE A 43 -19.06 4.54 11.54
CA PHE A 43 -18.37 5.41 10.58
C PHE A 43 -17.04 5.91 11.10
N THR A 44 -16.93 6.26 12.38
CA THR A 44 -15.65 6.66 12.99
C THR A 44 -14.61 5.56 12.85
N ILE A 45 -14.95 4.31 13.21
CA ILE A 45 -14.02 3.19 13.07
C ILE A 45 -13.66 2.95 11.59
N ARG A 46 -14.61 3.05 10.66
CA ARG A 46 -14.32 2.92 9.22
C ARG A 46 -13.39 4.01 8.70
N VAL A 47 -13.54 5.25 9.17
CA VAL A 47 -12.65 6.35 8.84
C VAL A 47 -11.24 6.07 9.36
N ILE A 48 -11.10 5.66 10.63
CA ILE A 48 -9.80 5.34 11.23
C ILE A 48 -9.13 4.17 10.48
N GLU A 49 -9.86 3.07 10.26
CA GLU A 49 -9.39 1.89 9.53
C GLU A 49 -8.93 2.25 8.11
N SER A 50 -9.73 3.03 7.39
CA SER A 50 -9.42 3.47 6.02
C SER A 50 -8.13 4.30 5.96
N HIS A 51 -7.96 5.25 6.87
CA HIS A 51 -6.75 6.06 6.92
C HIS A 51 -5.53 5.21 7.29
N TRP A 52 -5.65 4.37 8.32
CA TRP A 52 -4.57 3.45 8.71
C TRP A 52 -4.15 2.55 7.55
N PHE A 53 -5.10 1.86 6.92
CA PHE A 53 -4.81 0.97 5.79
C PHE A 53 -4.20 1.74 4.61
N THR A 54 -4.70 2.94 4.31
CA THR A 54 -4.16 3.77 3.22
C THR A 54 -2.69 4.11 3.49
N TRP A 55 -2.36 4.65 4.67
CA TRP A 55 -0.97 5.01 4.99
C TRP A 55 -0.03 3.80 4.94
N VAL A 56 -0.44 2.67 5.51
CA VAL A 56 0.34 1.42 5.45
C VAL A 56 0.49 0.92 4.02
N SER A 57 -0.57 0.90 3.21
CA SER A 57 -0.49 0.42 1.84
C SER A 57 0.41 1.33 0.98
N GLN A 58 0.26 2.65 1.11
CA GLN A 58 1.07 3.60 0.34
C GLN A 58 2.56 3.56 0.71
N SER A 59 2.91 3.35 1.99
CA SER A 59 4.31 3.23 2.41
C SER A 59 5.03 2.02 1.83
N ASN A 60 4.29 1.05 1.29
CA ASN A 60 4.81 -0.17 0.68
C ASN A 60 4.87 -0.10 -0.85
N HIS A 61 4.33 0.96 -1.46
CA HIS A 61 4.38 1.21 -2.89
C HIS A 61 5.15 2.49 -3.22
N LEU A 62 6.18 2.80 -2.41
CA LEU A 62 7.06 3.93 -2.67
C LEU A 62 7.74 3.75 -4.03
N SER A 63 7.54 4.71 -4.93
CA SER A 63 8.20 4.69 -6.22
C SER A 63 9.70 4.90 -6.03
N MET A 64 10.46 3.98 -6.61
CA MET A 64 11.92 4.06 -6.65
C MET A 64 12.35 4.71 -7.96
N PRO A 65 13.48 5.45 -7.99
CA PRO A 65 13.97 6.08 -9.20
C PRO A 65 14.43 5.01 -10.19
N VAL A 66 13.52 4.63 -11.08
CA VAL A 66 13.77 3.71 -12.20
C VAL A 66 13.54 4.53 -13.47
N ASP A 67 14.62 5.08 -14.01
CA ASP A 67 14.55 6.05 -15.11
C ASP A 67 14.21 5.41 -16.46
N TYR A 68 14.66 4.17 -16.68
CA TYR A 68 14.47 3.43 -17.92
C TYR A 68 14.24 1.95 -17.61
N ASP A 69 13.36 1.33 -18.40
CA ASP A 69 13.21 -0.12 -18.40
C ASP A 69 14.46 -0.76 -19.01
N ARG A 70 15.29 -1.35 -18.15
CA ARG A 70 16.50 -2.07 -18.53
C ARG A 70 16.30 -3.54 -18.18
N ALA A 71 16.74 -4.42 -19.07
CA ALA A 71 16.78 -5.85 -18.80
C ALA A 71 17.80 -6.13 -17.67
N GLU A 72 17.32 -6.13 -16.43
CA GLU A 72 18.09 -6.45 -15.23
C GLU A 72 17.78 -7.88 -14.77
N PRO A 73 18.74 -8.60 -14.19
CA PRO A 73 18.48 -9.88 -13.55
C PRO A 73 17.37 -9.75 -12.51
N TRP A 74 16.45 -10.72 -12.50
CA TRP A 74 15.22 -10.68 -11.70
C TRP A 74 15.43 -10.24 -10.25
N PHE A 75 16.43 -10.79 -9.56
CA PHE A 75 16.69 -10.46 -8.16
C PHE A 75 17.03 -8.97 -7.96
N ARG A 76 17.89 -8.42 -8.84
CA ARG A 76 18.29 -7.01 -8.81
C ARG A 76 17.14 -6.09 -9.21
N LEU A 77 16.32 -6.52 -10.17
CA LEU A 77 15.11 -5.80 -10.56
C LEU A 77 14.14 -5.65 -9.38
N GLN A 78 13.88 -6.72 -8.62
CA GLN A 78 12.99 -6.66 -7.45
C GLN A 78 13.55 -5.74 -6.36
N LEU A 79 14.86 -5.80 -6.08
CA LEU A 79 15.50 -4.92 -5.09
C LEU A 79 15.47 -3.44 -5.48
N ASN A 80 15.59 -3.14 -6.77
CA ASN A 80 15.62 -1.77 -7.25
C ASN A 80 14.26 -1.09 -7.17
N GLY A 81 13.18 -1.84 -7.39
CA GLY A 81 11.81 -1.34 -7.46
C GLY A 81 11.11 -1.20 -6.11
N THR A 82 11.70 -1.66 -5.01
CA THR A 82 11.04 -1.65 -3.69
C THR A 82 12.02 -1.37 -2.55
N CYS A 83 11.47 -1.20 -1.35
CA CYS A 83 12.22 -1.14 -0.10
C CYS A 83 11.37 -1.68 1.05
N ASN A 84 12.03 -2.14 2.11
CA ASN A 84 11.37 -2.56 3.33
C ASN A 84 11.15 -1.39 4.28
N VAL A 85 10.18 -1.56 5.19
CA VAL A 85 10.06 -0.76 6.41
C VAL A 85 10.78 -1.51 7.54
N GLU A 86 11.33 -0.79 8.49
CA GLU A 86 12.01 -1.39 9.65
C GLU A 86 11.16 -2.48 10.31
N ASN A 87 11.81 -3.58 10.66
CA ASN A 87 11.19 -4.67 11.38
C ASN A 87 11.29 -4.40 12.89
N SER A 88 10.14 -4.43 13.55
CA SER A 88 9.99 -4.35 15.00
C SER A 88 8.64 -4.98 15.36
N LEU A 89 8.46 -5.42 16.61
CA LEU A 89 7.17 -5.98 17.06
C LEU A 89 6.01 -5.02 16.78
N PHE A 90 6.23 -3.72 16.97
CA PHE A 90 5.24 -2.70 16.66
C PHE A 90 4.96 -2.60 15.15
N ASN A 91 6.00 -2.51 14.31
CA ASN A 91 5.82 -2.36 12.87
C ASN A 91 5.19 -3.61 12.23
N ASP A 92 5.54 -4.81 12.70
CA ASP A 92 4.99 -6.07 12.20
C ASP A 92 3.47 -6.16 12.49
N TRP A 93 3.06 -5.75 13.71
CA TRP A 93 1.65 -5.66 14.10
C TRP A 93 0.92 -4.54 13.35
N PHE A 94 1.47 -3.32 13.39
CA PHE A 94 0.85 -2.11 12.84
C PHE A 94 0.68 -2.18 11.32
N THR A 95 1.62 -2.81 10.61
CA THR A 95 1.54 -2.97 9.15
C THR A 95 0.92 -4.29 8.71
N GLY A 96 0.65 -5.23 9.63
CA GLY A 96 0.19 -6.57 9.28
C GLY A 96 1.20 -7.34 8.41
N HIS A 97 2.49 -7.25 8.74
CA HIS A 97 3.63 -7.79 7.99
C HIS A 97 3.83 -7.22 6.58
N LEU A 98 3.25 -6.06 6.26
CA LEU A 98 3.47 -5.42 4.96
C LEU A 98 4.83 -4.69 4.89
N ASN A 99 5.59 -4.63 5.97
CA ASN A 99 6.95 -4.06 6.03
C ASN A 99 8.04 -4.86 5.29
N PHE A 100 7.73 -6.06 4.79
CA PHE A 100 8.65 -6.97 4.08
C PHE A 100 8.38 -7.04 2.56
N GLN A 101 8.41 -5.90 1.89
CA GLN A 101 8.15 -5.82 0.44
C GLN A 101 9.24 -6.51 -0.41
N ILE A 102 10.51 -6.40 -0.03
CA ILE A 102 11.60 -7.07 -0.75
C ILE A 102 11.34 -8.59 -0.80
N GLU A 103 11.02 -9.21 0.33
CA GLU A 103 10.72 -10.62 0.41
C GLU A 103 9.43 -10.97 -0.33
N HIS A 104 8.40 -10.13 -0.26
CA HIS A 104 7.17 -10.31 -1.02
C HIS A 104 7.42 -10.31 -2.54
N HIS A 105 8.22 -9.38 -3.03
CA HIS A 105 8.56 -9.26 -4.45
C HIS A 105 9.45 -10.42 -4.93
N LEU A 106 10.34 -10.93 -4.07
CA LEU A 106 11.16 -12.10 -4.36
C LEU A 106 10.36 -13.41 -4.28
N PHE A 107 9.41 -13.52 -3.35
CA PHE A 107 8.66 -14.74 -3.08
C PHE A 107 7.16 -14.45 -2.96
N PRO A 108 6.48 -14.04 -4.04
CA PRO A 108 5.09 -13.56 -3.98
C PRO A 108 4.08 -14.62 -3.54
N THR A 109 4.44 -15.90 -3.66
CA THR A 109 3.62 -17.04 -3.22
C THR A 109 3.91 -17.47 -1.78
N MET A 110 4.95 -16.93 -1.14
CA MET A 110 5.29 -17.28 0.24
C MET A 110 4.27 -16.63 1.21
N PRO A 111 3.75 -17.37 2.20
CA PRO A 111 2.89 -16.80 3.22
C PRO A 111 3.57 -15.65 3.96
N ARG A 112 2.87 -14.53 4.17
CA ARG A 112 3.44 -13.31 4.76
C ARG A 112 4.10 -13.51 6.13
N HIS A 113 3.58 -14.43 6.92
CA HIS A 113 4.16 -14.77 8.23
C HIS A 113 5.54 -15.44 8.12
N ASN A 114 6.00 -15.86 6.93
CA ASN A 114 7.33 -16.44 6.73
C ASN A 114 8.37 -15.42 6.22
N TYR A 115 7.97 -14.19 5.88
CA TYR A 115 8.92 -13.19 5.37
C TYR A 115 9.99 -12.83 6.38
N TYR A 116 9.66 -12.77 7.68
CA TYR A 116 10.65 -12.51 8.72
C TYR A 116 11.73 -13.61 8.79
N LEU A 117 11.38 -14.84 8.44
CA LEU A 117 12.32 -15.98 8.36
C LEU A 117 13.20 -15.89 7.10
N ALA A 118 12.64 -15.44 5.97
CA ALA A 118 13.37 -15.30 4.71
C ALA A 118 14.34 -14.10 4.71
N ARG A 119 13.94 -12.99 5.34
CA ARG A 119 14.70 -11.74 5.43
C ARG A 119 16.20 -11.88 5.74
N PRO A 120 16.64 -12.60 6.81
CA PRO A 120 18.07 -12.69 7.12
C PRO A 120 18.87 -13.34 5.98
N TYR A 121 18.30 -14.32 5.28
CA TYR A 121 18.95 -14.96 4.14
C TYR A 121 19.02 -14.04 2.91
N VAL A 122 17.93 -13.32 2.62
CA VAL A 122 17.91 -12.32 1.53
C VAL A 122 18.93 -11.22 1.80
N LYS A 123 18.97 -10.69 3.03
CA LYS A 123 19.92 -9.65 3.42
C LYS A 123 21.37 -10.13 3.30
N ALA A 124 21.68 -11.34 3.78
CA ALA A 124 23.01 -11.93 3.67
C ALA A 124 23.43 -12.14 2.20
N LEU A 125 22.48 -12.54 1.34
CA LEU A 125 22.71 -12.66 -0.10
C LEU A 125 23.03 -11.29 -0.72
N CYS A 126 22.27 -10.26 -0.36
CA CYS A 126 22.54 -8.90 -0.82
C CYS A 126 23.94 -8.42 -0.40
N GLU A 127 24.32 -8.62 0.86
CA GLU A 127 25.67 -8.28 1.36
C GLU A 127 26.77 -9.03 0.60
N LYS A 128 26.61 -10.34 0.40
CA LYS A 128 27.59 -11.18 -0.32
C LYS A 128 27.86 -10.69 -1.75
N TYR A 129 26.84 -10.21 -2.45
CA TYR A 129 26.93 -9.78 -3.84
C TYR A 129 26.95 -8.25 -4.02
N ASN A 130 27.15 -7.50 -2.92
CA ASN A 130 27.16 -6.03 -2.90
C ASN A 130 25.91 -5.40 -3.56
N LEU A 131 24.74 -5.96 -3.27
CA LEU A 131 23.45 -5.50 -3.74
C LEU A 131 22.75 -4.63 -2.68
N PRO A 132 22.00 -3.58 -3.10
CA PRO A 132 21.34 -2.70 -2.15
C PRO A 132 20.13 -3.39 -1.50
N TYR A 133 20.18 -3.56 -0.18
CA TYR A 133 19.04 -3.98 0.63
C TYR A 133 18.48 -2.76 1.39
N ARG A 134 17.44 -2.13 0.84
CA ARG A 134 16.93 -0.83 1.33
C ARG A 134 15.88 -1.03 2.43
N VAL A 135 16.09 -0.39 3.57
CA VAL A 135 15.15 -0.36 4.70
C VAL A 135 14.94 1.08 5.15
N LYS A 136 13.70 1.45 5.46
CA LYS A 136 13.35 2.80 5.95
C LYS A 136 12.61 2.75 7.28
N PRO A 137 12.83 3.71 8.19
CA PRO A 137 11.94 3.91 9.32
C PRO A 137 10.51 4.23 8.84
N ILE A 138 9.50 3.75 9.56
CA ILE A 138 8.10 3.90 9.14
C ILE A 138 7.68 5.38 8.99
N GLY A 139 8.16 6.25 9.87
CA GLY A 139 7.91 7.70 9.77
C GLY A 139 8.52 8.32 8.51
N ILE A 140 9.71 7.88 8.12
CA ILE A 140 10.35 8.33 6.87
C ILE A 140 9.58 7.79 5.66
N ALA A 141 9.15 6.53 5.69
CA ALA A 141 8.34 5.95 4.64
C ALA A 141 7.02 6.74 4.43
N PHE A 142 6.34 7.16 5.51
CA PHE A 142 5.15 8.02 5.42
C PHE A 142 5.46 9.42 4.88
N CYS A 143 6.54 10.05 5.32
CA CYS A 143 6.97 11.32 4.75
C CYS A 143 7.27 11.20 3.25
N ASP A 144 7.88 10.09 2.83
CA ASP A 144 8.24 9.85 1.44
C ASP A 144 7.01 9.69 0.54
N VAL A 145 5.89 9.13 1.03
CA VAL A 145 4.61 9.11 0.29
C VAL A 145 4.22 10.53 -0.15
N VAL A 146 4.23 11.48 0.79
CA VAL A 146 3.85 12.87 0.49
C VAL A 146 4.89 13.54 -0.41
N ARG A 147 6.18 13.30 -0.18
CA ARG A 147 7.26 13.85 -1.02
C ARG A 147 7.18 13.36 -2.45
N ILE A 148 6.93 12.07 -2.65
CA ILE A 148 6.78 11.45 -3.97
C ILE A 148 5.56 11.99 -4.70
N LEU A 149 4.44 12.16 -4.01
CA LEU A 149 3.25 12.78 -4.61
C LEU A 149 3.55 14.21 -5.06
N LYS A 150 4.24 14.99 -4.23
CA LYS A 150 4.68 16.34 -4.58
C LYS A 150 5.62 16.35 -5.78
N SER A 151 6.68 15.53 -5.77
CA SER A 151 7.66 15.49 -6.87
C SER A 151 7.02 14.99 -8.18
N SER A 152 6.08 14.06 -8.10
CA SER A 152 5.33 13.57 -9.26
C SER A 152 4.41 14.65 -9.84
N ALA A 153 3.77 15.44 -8.98
CA ALA A 153 2.96 16.59 -9.41
C ALA A 153 3.82 17.67 -10.09
N GLU A 154 4.99 17.99 -9.53
CA GLU A 154 5.94 18.94 -10.11
C GLU A 154 6.46 18.46 -11.48
N LEU A 155 6.83 17.18 -11.59
CA LEU A 155 7.25 16.57 -12.84
C LEU A 155 6.15 16.63 -13.91
N TRP A 156 4.91 16.30 -13.54
CA TRP A 156 3.77 16.38 -14.45
C TRP A 156 3.52 17.81 -14.95
N GLN A 157 3.59 18.81 -14.06
CA GLN A 157 3.44 20.22 -14.44
C GLN A 157 4.52 20.66 -15.42
N LYS A 158 5.78 20.26 -15.18
CA LYS A 158 6.91 20.55 -16.08
C LYS A 158 6.67 19.95 -17.47
N VAL A 159 6.40 18.65 -17.55
CA VAL A 159 6.14 17.94 -18.82
C VAL A 159 4.94 18.54 -19.57
N LYS A 160 3.85 18.87 -18.86
CA LYS A 160 2.68 19.54 -19.46
C LYS A 160 3.05 20.89 -20.07
N SER A 161 3.89 21.67 -19.40
CA SER A 161 4.34 22.98 -19.90
C SER A 161 5.24 22.86 -21.14
N GLU A 162 6.14 21.88 -21.14
CA GLU A 162 7.05 21.59 -22.26
C GLU A 162 6.28 21.09 -23.49
N ASN A 163 5.32 20.18 -23.29
CA ASN A 163 4.45 19.69 -24.35
C ASN A 163 3.61 20.82 -24.96
N LYS A 164 3.06 21.72 -24.15
CA LYS A 164 2.32 22.90 -24.64
C LYS A 164 3.20 23.82 -25.50
N LYS A 165 4.45 24.06 -25.07
CA LYS A 165 5.43 24.84 -25.84
C LYS A 165 5.79 24.15 -27.16
N CYS A 166 6.01 22.83 -27.13
CA CYS A 166 6.35 22.03 -28.31
C CYS A 166 5.21 22.02 -29.34
N MET A 167 3.96 21.80 -28.89
CA MET A 167 2.77 21.88 -29.75
C MET A 167 2.62 23.25 -30.40
N LYS A 168 2.80 24.34 -29.63
CA LYS A 168 2.72 25.70 -30.20
C LYS A 168 3.76 25.89 -31.31
N LYS A 169 5.01 25.46 -31.08
CA LYS A 169 6.09 25.52 -32.09
C LYS A 169 5.80 24.66 -33.34
N PHE A 170 5.05 23.57 -33.20
CA PHE A 170 4.65 22.72 -34.32
C PHE A 170 3.52 23.35 -35.14
N LEU A 171 2.57 24.03 -34.49
CA LEU A 171 1.44 24.70 -35.14
C LEU A 171 1.81 26.05 -35.78
N ASP A 172 2.82 26.74 -35.25
CA ASP A 172 3.32 28.02 -35.77
C ASP A 172 4.33 27.84 -36.95
N LYS A 173 4.54 26.62 -37.43
CA LYS A 173 5.36 26.27 -38.61
C LYS A 173 4.48 25.83 -39.76
#